data_AF-A0A9X8E8E6-F1
#
_entry.id   AF-A0A9X8E8E6-F1
#
_cell.length_a   1.000
_cell.length_b   1.000
_cell.length_c   1.000
_cell.angle_alpha   90.00
_cell.angle_beta   90.00
_cell.angle_gamma   90.00
#
_symmetry.space_group_name_H-M   'P 1'
#
loop_
_entity.id
_entity.type
_entity.pdbx_description
1 polymer ?
#
loop_
_entity_poly.entity_id
_entity_poly.type
_entity_poly.pdbx_seq_one_letter_code
_entity_poly.pdbx_strand_id
1 'polypeptide(L)'
;MLNSKVQFSIAHKATGKRYNLKPPQYPELDQMLSLWVNAANDNNVCVTGPMLKQKALQVAASLGIGHHFRASQGWLNKFQTRHNFWGINDT
;
A
#
# COMPACT_ATOMS: atom_id res chain seq x y z
N MET A 1 23.02 47.31 -3.30
CA MET A 1 22.32 46.70 -2.14
C MET A 1 22.12 45.22 -2.42
N LEU A 2 22.30 44.39 -1.39
CA LEU A 2 22.50 42.94 -1.44
C LEU A 2 21.24 42.10 -1.82
N ASN A 3 21.52 40.83 -2.17
CA ASN A 3 20.75 39.57 -1.97
C ASN A 3 19.79 39.16 -3.11
N SER A 4 20.16 38.22 -3.99
CA SER A 4 20.25 36.75 -3.81
C SER A 4 18.89 36.05 -3.65
N LYS A 5 18.51 35.28 -4.69
CA LYS A 5 18.01 33.90 -4.58
C LYS A 5 17.91 33.29 -5.97
N VAL A 6 18.89 32.44 -6.26
CA VAL A 6 18.84 31.48 -7.35
C VAL A 6 17.63 30.57 -7.11
N GLN A 7 16.65 30.57 -8.03
CA GLN A 7 15.53 29.64 -7.97
C GLN A 7 15.99 28.26 -8.45
N PHE A 8 16.52 27.45 -7.53
CA PHE A 8 16.50 26.00 -7.71
C PHE A 8 15.21 25.46 -7.10
N SER A 9 14.27 24.89 -7.87
CA SER A 9 13.34 23.91 -7.27
C SER A 9 12.74 22.89 -8.26
N ILE A 10 13.39 21.72 -8.29
CA ILE A 10 12.83 20.35 -8.22
C ILE A 10 11.81 19.86 -9.28
N ALA A 11 11.19 20.68 -10.13
CA ALA A 11 10.08 20.20 -10.96
C ALA A 11 10.46 19.22 -12.08
N HIS A 12 11.69 19.28 -12.62
CA HIS A 12 12.11 18.46 -13.77
C HIS A 12 12.81 17.13 -13.41
N LYS A 13 12.96 16.80 -12.12
CA LYS A 13 13.79 15.65 -11.67
C LYS A 13 13.04 14.58 -10.88
N ALA A 14 11.72 14.46 -11.07
CA ALA A 14 10.91 13.43 -10.39
C ALA A 14 10.09 12.54 -11.34
N THR A 15 10.34 12.57 -12.65
CA THR A 15 9.68 11.68 -13.64
C THR A 15 10.49 10.41 -13.93
N GLY A 16 11.46 10.07 -13.09
CA GLY A 16 12.05 8.74 -13.11
C GLY A 16 11.00 7.73 -12.69
N LYS A 17 10.60 6.83 -13.60
CA LYS A 17 9.87 5.59 -13.25
C LYS A 17 10.56 5.02 -12.01
N ARG A 18 9.86 4.95 -10.86
CA ARG A 18 10.40 4.35 -9.63
C ARG A 18 10.54 2.84 -9.84
N TYR A 19 11.62 2.43 -10.49
CA TYR A 19 11.95 1.04 -10.85
C TYR A 19 12.26 0.15 -9.63
N ASN A 20 12.19 0.69 -8.41
CA ASN A 20 12.54 -0.01 -7.17
C ASN A 20 11.33 -0.51 -6.36
N LEU A 21 10.09 -0.32 -6.83
CA LEU A 21 8.94 -0.98 -6.19
C LEU A 21 8.97 -2.46 -6.58
N LYS A 22 9.60 -3.28 -5.74
CA LYS A 22 9.54 -4.74 -5.89
C LYS A 22 8.07 -5.15 -5.95
N PRO A 23 7.68 -6.00 -6.93
CA PRO A 23 6.32 -6.49 -7.01
C PRO A 23 5.96 -7.24 -5.71
N PRO A 24 4.66 -7.28 -5.33
CA PRO A 24 4.22 -8.09 -4.22
C PRO A 24 4.59 -9.55 -4.44
N GLN A 25 4.95 -10.26 -3.37
CA GLN A 25 5.25 -11.69 -3.42
C GLN A 25 4.03 -12.51 -3.90
N TYR A 26 2.82 -12.03 -3.60
CA TYR A 26 1.55 -12.64 -3.99
C TYR A 26 0.70 -11.60 -4.73
N PRO A 27 0.90 -11.41 -6.06
CA PRO A 27 0.21 -10.36 -6.83
C PRO A 27 -1.31 -10.49 -6.83
N GLU A 28 -1.83 -11.72 -6.91
CA GLU A 28 -3.27 -11.98 -6.90
C GLU A 28 -3.92 -11.55 -5.57
N LEU A 29 -3.32 -11.96 -4.44
CA LEU A 29 -3.75 -11.53 -3.11
C LEU A 29 -3.68 -10.00 -2.96
N ASP A 30 -2.61 -9.38 -3.45
CA ASP A 30 -2.40 -7.93 -3.40
C ASP A 30 -3.50 -7.18 -4.18
N GLN A 31 -3.84 -7.65 -5.38
CA GLN A 31 -4.89 -7.08 -6.22
C GLN A 31 -6.29 -7.27 -5.61
N MET A 32 -6.61 -8.46 -5.11
CA MET A 32 -7.92 -8.71 -4.49
C MET A 32 -8.15 -7.80 -3.27
N LEU A 33 -7.12 -7.61 -2.45
CA LEU A 33 -7.21 -6.75 -1.27
C LEU A 33 -7.29 -5.27 -1.64
N SER A 34 -6.57 -4.80 -2.67
CA SER A 34 -6.67 -3.40 -3.08
C SER A 34 -8.06 -3.06 -3.60
N LEU A 35 -8.67 -3.94 -4.39
CA LEU A 35 -10.06 -3.79 -4.85
C LEU A 35 -11.03 -3.76 -3.67
N TRP A 36 -10.84 -4.63 -2.68
CA TRP A 36 -11.69 -4.66 -1.49
C TRP A 36 -11.57 -3.37 -0.66
N VAL A 37 -10.36 -2.85 -0.45
CA VAL A 37 -10.14 -1.58 0.26
C VAL A 37 -10.77 -0.41 -0.50
N ASN A 38 -10.60 -0.36 -1.82
CA ASN A 38 -11.24 0.69 -2.64
C ASN A 38 -12.76 0.63 -2.53
N ALA A 39 -13.36 -0.55 -2.66
CA ALA A 39 -14.80 -0.71 -2.50
C ALA A 39 -15.28 -0.29 -1.09
N ALA A 40 -14.52 -0.58 -0.04
CA ALA A 40 -14.85 -0.13 1.32
C ALA A 40 -14.79 1.41 1.43
N ASN A 41 -13.76 2.04 0.88
CA ASN A 41 -13.62 3.50 0.85
C ASN A 41 -14.76 4.18 0.07
N ASP A 42 -15.16 3.62 -1.08
CA ASP A 42 -16.30 4.11 -1.88
C ASP A 42 -17.62 4.06 -1.10
N ASN A 43 -17.73 3.14 -0.14
CA ASN A 43 -18.87 3.00 0.76
C ASN A 43 -18.69 3.79 2.08
N ASN A 44 -17.68 4.66 2.18
CA ASN A 44 -17.32 5.41 3.39
C ASN A 44 -17.05 4.51 4.62
N VAL A 45 -16.63 3.27 4.41
CA VAL A 45 -16.25 2.34 5.48
C VAL A 45 -14.77 2.50 5.77
N CYS A 46 -14.44 2.85 7.02
CA CYS A 46 -13.06 2.89 7.47
C CYS A 46 -12.49 1.46 7.59
N VAL A 47 -11.44 1.17 6.83
CA VAL A 47 -10.70 -0.09 6.94
C VAL A 47 -9.52 0.09 7.89
N THR A 48 -9.50 -0.65 8.99
CA THR A 48 -8.37 -0.65 9.94
C THR A 48 -7.32 -1.69 9.58
N GLY A 49 -6.11 -1.54 10.14
CA GLY A 49 -5.00 -2.49 9.98
C GLY A 49 -5.38 -3.92 10.35
N PRO A 50 -6.02 -4.18 11.50
CA PRO A 50 -6.47 -5.51 11.90
C PRO A 50 -7.51 -6.09 10.94
N MET A 51 -8.47 -5.27 10.47
CA MET A 51 -9.47 -5.71 9.50
C MET A 51 -8.82 -6.15 8.19
N LEU A 52 -7.86 -5.35 7.69
CA LEU A 52 -7.13 -5.68 6.47
C LEU A 52 -6.27 -6.93 6.64
N LYS A 53 -5.59 -7.10 7.78
CA LYS A 53 -4.83 -8.32 8.10
C LYS A 53 -5.72 -9.55 8.14
N GLN A 54 -6.88 -9.47 8.80
CA GLN A 54 -7.84 -10.57 8.86
C GLN A 54 -8.37 -10.92 7.46
N LYS A 55 -8.74 -9.92 6.66
CA LYS A 55 -9.19 -10.14 5.29
C LYS A 55 -8.09 -10.78 4.42
N ALA A 56 -6.85 -10.37 4.60
CA ALA A 56 -5.71 -10.94 3.88
C ALA A 56 -5.49 -12.42 4.20
N LEU A 57 -5.65 -12.83 5.47
CA LEU A 57 -5.57 -14.25 5.85
C LEU A 57 -6.69 -15.08 5.22
N GLN A 58 -7.91 -14.54 5.16
CA GLN A 58 -9.03 -15.20 4.49
C GLN A 58 -8.78 -15.38 2.98
N VAL A 59 -8.34 -14.31 2.31
CA VAL A 59 -8.00 -14.36 0.88
C VAL A 59 -6.85 -15.34 0.63
N ALA A 60 -5.81 -15.33 1.47
CA ALA A 60 -4.71 -16.28 1.37
C ALA A 60 -5.15 -17.74 1.52
N ALA A 61 -6.08 -18.02 2.43
CA ALA A 61 -6.66 -19.35 2.59
C ALA A 61 -7.44 -19.77 1.35
N SER A 62 -8.28 -18.88 0.78
CA SER A 62 -9.03 -19.15 -0.44
C SER A 62 -8.15 -19.38 -1.67
N LEU A 63 -6.98 -18.73 -1.72
CA LEU A 63 -5.98 -18.90 -2.79
C LEU A 63 -5.05 -20.12 -2.56
N GLY A 64 -5.23 -20.88 -1.48
CA GLY A 64 -4.40 -22.04 -1.15
C GLY A 64 -2.98 -21.70 -0.69
N ILE A 65 -2.69 -20.42 -0.39
CA ILE A 65 -1.36 -19.95 0.06
C ILE A 65 -1.29 -19.66 1.57
N GLY A 66 -2.35 -19.99 2.32
CA GLY A 66 -2.48 -19.68 3.75
C GLY A 66 -1.31 -20.16 4.62
N HIS A 67 -0.68 -21.29 4.28
CA HIS A 67 0.49 -21.81 5.00
C HIS A 67 1.78 -20.99 4.76
N HIS A 68 1.86 -20.25 3.66
CA HIS A 68 3.05 -19.49 3.25
C HIS A 68 2.89 -17.97 3.45
N PHE A 69 1.65 -17.51 3.66
CA PHE A 69 1.33 -16.10 3.83
C PHE A 69 1.23 -15.71 5.30
N ARG A 70 1.88 -14.60 5.68
CA ARG A 70 1.75 -13.99 7.00
C ARG A 70 1.41 -12.51 6.86
N ALA A 71 0.27 -12.10 7.39
CA ALA A 71 -0.18 -10.71 7.47
C ALA A 71 0.58 -9.89 8.54
N SER A 72 1.92 -9.90 8.45
CA SER A 72 2.81 -9.19 9.38
C SER A 72 2.70 -7.67 9.25
N GLN A 73 3.20 -6.93 10.24
CA GLN A 73 3.26 -5.47 10.15
C GLN A 73 4.09 -5.00 8.95
N GLY A 74 5.21 -5.67 8.68
CA GLY A 74 6.05 -5.35 7.52
C GLY A 74 5.33 -5.57 6.19
N TRP A 75 4.47 -6.59 6.09
CA TRP A 75 3.62 -6.79 4.92
C TRP A 75 2.58 -5.68 4.79
N LEU A 76 1.89 -5.33 5.87
CA LEU A 76 0.88 -4.27 5.90
C LEU A 76 1.45 -2.92 5.46
N ASN A 77 2.58 -2.50 6.03
CA ASN A 77 3.24 -1.25 5.67
C ASN A 77 3.62 -1.21 4.19
N LYS A 78 4.12 -2.33 3.64
CA LYS A 78 4.45 -2.45 2.22
C LYS A 78 3.20 -2.41 1.33
N PHE A 79 2.10 -3.05 1.74
CA PHE A 79 0.82 -3.01 1.03
C PHE A 79 0.28 -1.58 0.95
N GLN A 80 0.23 -0.88 2.09
CA GLN A 80 -0.19 0.52 2.17
C GLN A 80 0.67 1.43 1.29
N THR A 81 1.99 1.24 1.33
CA THR A 81 2.94 2.01 0.52
C THR A 81 2.73 1.78 -0.98
N ARG A 82 2.43 0.56 -1.40
CA ARG A 82 2.18 0.23 -2.83
C ARG A 82 0.92 0.90 -3.36
N HIS A 83 -0.15 0.91 -2.56
CA HIS A 83 -1.48 1.39 -2.99
C HIS A 83 -1.81 2.81 -2.53
N ASN A 84 -0.89 3.47 -1.83
CA ASN A 84 -1.08 4.80 -1.22
C ASN A 84 -2.24 4.86 -0.21
N PHE A 85 -2.48 3.78 0.53
CA PHE A 85 -3.47 3.74 1.61
C PHE A 85 -2.87 4.28 2.92
N TRP A 86 -2.60 5.57 2.95
CA TRP A 86 -2.12 6.29 4.13
C TRP A 86 -3.30 6.60 5.06
N GLY A 87 -3.38 5.94 6.21
CA GLY A 87 -4.48 6.14 7.19
C GLY A 87 -5.07 4.87 7.77
N ILE A 88 -4.76 3.70 7.20
CA ILE A 88 -5.11 2.39 7.78
C ILE A 88 -4.19 2.15 8.99
N ASN A 89 -4.62 2.52 10.19
CA ASN A 89 -3.84 2.33 11.42
C ASN A 89 -4.19 1.04 12.15
N ASP A 90 -3.26 0.54 12.97
CA ASP A 90 -3.38 -0.71 13.73
C ASP A 90 -4.25 -0.60 15.01
N THR A 91 -4.98 0.51 15.16
CA THR A 91 -5.64 0.95 16.40
C THR A 91 -6.89 0.12 16.74
#